data_AF-A0A3M0Y3F1-F1
#
_entry.id   AF-A0A3M0Y3F1-F1
#
_cell.length_a   1.000
_cell.length_b   1.000
_cell.length_c   1.000
_cell.angle_alpha   90.00
_cell.angle_beta   90.00
_cell.angle_gamma   90.00
#
_symmetry.space_group_name_H-M   'P 1'
#
loop_
_entity.id
_entity.type
_entity.pdbx_description
1 polymer ?
#
loop_
_entity_poly.entity_id
_entity_poly.type
_entity_poly.pdbx_seq_one_letter_code
_entity_poly.pdbx_strand_id
1 'polypeptide(L)'
;MTGRNGSCVWTMLSLAAAALWLTASAARAQEAPAGNAQPRLQLVADEALPNPFAPETAAAQRPSVDAAEKLAFASRLKLQPLRSLAVSNGGRVKILDTLARESVRFLTGRKNFLAYLPAEDGGVRKAKFDPLFTFLDLMIDPRFYDDKPLVHVEFLPLRRALLAAQGLSPQEQERWLKLTRLSPAMIASSFAAVAQERATSPGFGKALERTQQQMSLLSHAHRTLLLVAPDDDASPWLHVSSSKTPGEVKEAFGKLGAAWRARDATAANEAIERIAALLPAINASRYPGVVRQVEAAYNRYAPFDWGAWLYGAAFLLLVLAFGIGRRRLVWSGTGALALAIMLHAAGFFARWVIAQRLPIQNQFESLTGLSLAASAFGFGIMLRTRQWLFGAAAAGAGFLMLLVATTTGVPGETITREAAILNTSVLLKYHVTSVLTSYGLITLGFILSCFYLWTYYGVRFKGAKAAALAAEGLNLPDRHGAHGSQRTLHDLDRAQTTVLQLAFWILGVGILLGAWWADHSWGRWWAFDPKETWALVTWIVYLIVVHVRFTAGPKRGLLTAWLSVVGFFVMLWTYFGVNLLLPGLHAYA
;
A
#
# COMPACT_ATOMS: atom_id res chain seq x y z
N MET A 1 -20.94 -15.96 47.39
CA MET A 1 -21.22 -16.64 46.11
C MET A 1 -20.33 -16.10 44.98
N THR A 2 -19.00 -16.21 45.08
CA THR A 2 -18.03 -15.52 44.18
C THR A 2 -17.04 -16.45 43.47
N GLY A 3 -17.21 -17.78 43.56
CA GLY A 3 -16.22 -18.75 43.04
C GLY A 3 -16.52 -19.40 41.67
N ARG A 4 -17.77 -19.34 41.17
CA ARG A 4 -18.18 -20.16 40.00
C ARG A 4 -17.95 -19.54 38.62
N ASN A 5 -17.92 -18.21 38.49
CA ASN A 5 -17.83 -17.58 37.16
C ASN A 5 -16.41 -17.56 36.59
N GLY A 6 -15.38 -17.70 37.43
CA GLY A 6 -13.98 -17.75 36.97
C GLY A 6 -13.65 -19.00 36.18
N SER A 7 -14.07 -20.19 36.66
CA SER A 7 -13.71 -21.45 36.01
C SER A 7 -14.34 -21.59 34.63
N CYS A 8 -15.59 -21.13 34.45
CA CYS A 8 -16.29 -21.24 33.17
C CYS A 8 -15.60 -20.45 32.04
N VAL A 9 -15.08 -19.26 32.33
CA VAL A 9 -14.34 -18.44 31.35
C VAL A 9 -13.01 -19.10 30.96
N TRP A 10 -12.27 -19.65 31.93
CA TRP A 10 -11.03 -20.38 31.65
C TRP A 10 -11.28 -21.68 30.88
N THR A 11 -12.34 -22.41 31.21
CA THR A 11 -12.73 -23.61 30.45
C THR A 11 -13.12 -23.26 29.01
N MET A 12 -13.86 -22.16 28.79
CA MET A 12 -14.18 -21.69 27.43
C MET A 12 -12.95 -21.23 26.65
N LEU A 13 -12.01 -20.53 27.29
CA LEU A 13 -10.75 -20.11 26.65
C LEU A 13 -9.86 -21.31 26.31
N SER A 14 -9.79 -22.31 27.18
CA SER A 14 -9.05 -23.55 26.93
C SER A 14 -9.69 -24.40 25.82
N LEU A 15 -11.03 -24.47 25.78
CA LEU A 15 -11.75 -25.15 24.69
C LEU A 15 -11.60 -24.41 23.36
N ALA A 16 -11.63 -23.07 23.37
CA ALA A 16 -11.34 -22.26 22.19
C ALA A 16 -9.89 -22.46 21.72
N ALA A 17 -8.91 -22.49 22.64
CA ALA A 17 -7.51 -22.77 22.32
C ALA A 17 -7.28 -24.19 21.79
N ALA A 18 -7.98 -25.19 22.32
CA ALA A 18 -7.92 -26.56 21.83
C ALA A 18 -8.59 -26.71 20.44
N ALA A 19 -9.73 -26.04 20.23
CA ALA A 19 -10.40 -25.99 18.93
C ALA A 19 -9.54 -25.24 17.88
N LEU A 20 -8.86 -24.17 18.27
CA LEU A 20 -7.86 -23.44 17.48
C LEU A 20 -6.73 -24.36 17.01
N TRP A 21 -6.24 -25.24 17.88
CA TRP A 21 -5.15 -26.17 17.57
C TRP A 21 -5.59 -27.32 16.65
N LEU A 22 -6.81 -27.82 16.83
CA LEU A 22 -7.37 -28.93 16.04
C LEU A 22 -7.87 -28.49 14.65
N THR A 23 -8.31 -27.25 14.49
CA THR A 23 -8.79 -26.73 13.19
C THR A 23 -7.65 -26.19 12.32
N ALA A 24 -6.59 -25.64 12.92
CA ALA A 24 -5.42 -25.15 12.18
C ALA A 24 -4.63 -26.27 11.46
N SER A 25 -4.69 -27.51 11.95
CA SER A 25 -3.99 -28.67 11.36
C SER A 25 -4.74 -29.34 10.21
N ALA A 26 -6.02 -29.02 10.00
CA ALA A 26 -6.87 -29.66 9.00
C ALA A 26 -6.99 -28.90 7.67
N ALA A 27 -6.42 -27.69 7.56
CA ALA A 27 -6.49 -26.91 6.34
C ALA A 27 -5.57 -27.48 5.26
N ARG A 28 -6.11 -28.39 4.43
CA ARG A 28 -5.44 -28.84 3.20
C ARG A 28 -5.28 -27.64 2.26
N ALA A 29 -4.10 -27.51 1.65
CA ALA A 29 -3.85 -26.51 0.61
C ALA A 29 -4.82 -26.75 -0.55
N GLN A 30 -5.86 -25.92 -0.65
CA GLN A 30 -6.75 -25.91 -1.81
C GLN A 30 -6.14 -25.00 -2.87
N GLU A 31 -6.02 -25.50 -4.10
CA GLU A 31 -5.64 -24.67 -5.24
C GLU A 31 -6.77 -23.69 -5.55
N ALA A 32 -6.42 -22.42 -5.76
CA ALA A 32 -7.38 -21.40 -6.14
C ALA A 32 -8.03 -21.74 -7.49
N PRO A 33 -9.37 -21.61 -7.63
CA PRO A 33 -10.05 -21.81 -8.90
C PRO A 33 -9.59 -20.82 -9.96
N ALA A 34 -9.78 -21.20 -11.23
CA ALA A 34 -9.40 -20.38 -12.38
C ALA A 34 -10.04 -18.97 -12.31
N GLY A 35 -9.23 -17.93 -12.55
CA GLY A 35 -9.68 -16.52 -12.51
C GLY A 35 -9.40 -15.78 -11.20
N ASN A 36 -8.91 -16.46 -10.15
CA ASN A 36 -8.45 -15.82 -8.91
C ASN A 36 -7.12 -15.06 -9.05
N ALA A 37 -6.29 -15.44 -10.03
CA ALA A 37 -5.01 -14.79 -10.27
C ALA A 37 -5.21 -13.38 -10.84
N GLN A 38 -4.51 -12.40 -10.27
CA GLN A 38 -4.42 -11.07 -10.88
C GLN A 38 -3.83 -11.20 -12.29
N PRO A 39 -4.32 -10.42 -13.28
CA PRO A 39 -3.71 -10.41 -14.60
C PRO A 39 -2.21 -10.14 -14.46
N ARG A 40 -1.37 -10.92 -15.15
CA ARG A 40 0.06 -10.62 -15.19
C ARG A 40 0.24 -9.18 -15.65
N LEU A 41 0.97 -8.40 -14.87
CA LEU A 41 1.29 -7.02 -15.21
C LEU A 41 2.19 -7.09 -16.44
N GLN A 42 1.60 -6.95 -17.63
CA GLN A 42 2.36 -6.88 -18.88
C GLN A 42 3.08 -5.53 -18.88
N LEU A 43 4.30 -5.54 -18.34
CA LEU A 43 5.13 -4.36 -18.16
C LEU A 43 5.64 -3.81 -19.50
N VAL A 44 5.76 -4.66 -20.51
CA VAL A 44 6.29 -4.38 -21.85
C VAL A 44 5.41 -5.13 -22.86
N ALA A 45 5.11 -4.52 -24.01
CA ALA A 45 4.39 -5.19 -25.10
C ALA A 45 5.23 -6.32 -25.71
N ASP A 46 4.59 -7.46 -26.01
CA ASP A 46 5.27 -8.63 -26.58
C ASP A 46 5.70 -8.40 -28.04
N GLU A 47 5.01 -7.51 -28.76
CA GLU A 47 5.33 -7.14 -30.14
C GLU A 47 6.70 -6.47 -30.27
N ALA A 48 7.43 -6.81 -31.34
CA ALA A 48 8.70 -6.17 -31.67
C ALA A 48 8.46 -4.75 -32.23
N LEU A 49 8.32 -3.78 -31.33
CA LEU A 49 8.10 -2.38 -31.66
C LEU A 49 9.43 -1.60 -31.68
N PRO A 50 9.73 -0.81 -32.73
CA PRO A 50 10.97 -0.06 -32.80
C PRO A 50 10.99 1.11 -31.80
N ASN A 51 12.18 1.47 -31.33
CA ASN A 51 12.38 2.60 -30.41
C ASN A 51 12.08 3.94 -31.12
N PRO A 52 11.10 4.74 -30.64
CA PRO A 52 10.69 5.98 -31.31
C PRO A 52 11.71 7.12 -31.18
N PHE A 53 12.72 7.00 -30.30
CA PHE A 53 13.71 8.06 -30.07
C PHE A 53 14.93 7.98 -30.99
N ALA A 54 15.22 6.84 -31.62
CA ALA A 54 16.28 6.66 -32.62
C ALA A 54 16.31 5.22 -33.20
N PRO A 55 16.84 5.00 -34.42
CA PRO A 55 17.25 3.69 -34.89
C PRO A 55 18.41 3.12 -34.05
N GLU A 56 18.41 1.80 -33.82
CA GLU A 56 19.33 1.05 -32.93
C GLU A 56 20.83 1.34 -33.19
N THR A 57 21.20 1.76 -34.40
CA THR A 57 22.58 1.97 -34.83
C THR A 57 23.25 3.21 -34.23
N ALA A 58 22.50 4.22 -33.77
CA ALA A 58 23.08 5.48 -33.30
C ALA A 58 23.47 5.49 -31.80
N ALA A 59 22.99 4.51 -31.01
CA ALA A 59 23.34 4.38 -29.59
C ALA A 59 24.71 3.69 -29.38
N ALA A 60 25.23 3.01 -30.41
CA ALA A 60 26.38 2.12 -30.29
C ALA A 60 27.74 2.81 -30.09
N GLN A 61 27.87 4.11 -30.33
CA GLN A 61 29.18 4.75 -30.59
C GLN A 61 29.67 5.79 -29.57
N ARG A 62 29.01 6.01 -28.42
CA ARG A 62 29.40 7.09 -27.48
C ARG A 62 29.90 6.58 -26.11
N PRO A 63 30.91 7.26 -25.51
CA PRO A 63 31.39 6.96 -24.15
C PRO A 63 30.31 7.25 -23.10
N SER A 64 30.36 6.52 -21.98
CA SER A 64 29.44 6.73 -20.85
C SER A 64 29.64 8.11 -20.25
N VAL A 65 28.51 8.79 -19.98
CA VAL A 65 28.48 10.17 -19.48
C VAL A 65 28.73 10.18 -17.97
N ASP A 66 29.45 11.19 -17.48
CA ASP A 66 29.58 11.39 -16.04
C ASP A 66 28.22 11.72 -15.39
N ALA A 67 28.02 11.25 -14.17
CA ALA A 67 26.75 11.43 -13.47
C ALA A 67 26.48 12.90 -13.11
N ALA A 68 27.50 13.76 -12.95
CA ALA A 68 27.29 15.18 -12.67
C ALA A 68 26.76 15.91 -13.91
N GLU A 69 27.33 15.62 -15.08
CA GLU A 69 26.88 16.17 -16.36
C GLU A 69 25.44 15.76 -16.67
N LYS A 70 25.10 14.47 -16.46
CA LYS A 70 23.74 13.98 -16.68
C LYS A 70 22.75 14.60 -15.70
N LEU A 71 23.14 14.84 -14.44
CA LEU A 71 22.31 15.57 -13.48
C LEU A 71 22.09 17.03 -13.90
N ALA A 72 23.13 17.71 -14.39
CA ALA A 72 23.02 19.09 -14.88
C ALA A 72 22.05 19.18 -16.06
N PHE A 73 22.14 18.25 -17.03
CA PHE A 73 21.19 18.15 -18.13
C PHE A 73 19.76 17.90 -17.62
N ALA A 74 19.57 16.92 -16.73
CA ALA A 74 18.25 16.58 -16.16
C ALA A 74 17.59 17.79 -15.47
N SER A 75 18.37 18.62 -14.77
CA SER A 75 17.86 19.80 -14.06
C SER A 75 17.31 20.90 -14.97
N ARG A 76 17.73 20.94 -16.24
CA ARG A 76 17.32 21.94 -17.24
C ARG A 76 16.08 21.52 -18.05
N LEU A 77 15.63 20.28 -17.90
CA LEU A 77 14.48 19.75 -18.63
C LEU A 77 13.16 20.12 -17.95
N LYS A 78 12.20 20.59 -18.75
CA LYS A 78 10.84 20.93 -18.33
C LYS A 78 9.93 19.74 -18.61
N LEU A 79 9.92 18.74 -17.72
CA LEU A 79 9.16 17.51 -17.92
C LEU A 79 7.66 17.61 -17.58
N GLN A 80 7.20 18.73 -16.99
CA GLN A 80 5.80 18.91 -16.58
C GLN A 80 4.77 18.67 -17.71
N PRO A 81 4.98 19.16 -18.95
CA PRO A 81 4.04 18.91 -20.05
C PRO A 81 3.82 17.42 -20.34
N LEU A 82 4.86 16.58 -20.18
CA LEU A 82 4.77 15.15 -20.43
C LEU A 82 4.08 14.36 -19.31
N ARG A 83 4.17 14.81 -18.06
CA ARG A 83 3.71 14.03 -16.88
C ARG A 83 2.27 13.57 -16.98
N SER A 84 1.43 14.46 -17.48
CA SER A 84 0.01 14.22 -17.57
C SER A 84 -0.37 13.43 -18.83
N LEU A 85 0.52 13.14 -19.78
CA LEU A 85 0.13 12.45 -21.01
C LEU A 85 -0.45 11.05 -20.72
N ALA A 86 -1.54 10.72 -21.39
CA ALA A 86 -2.20 9.43 -21.29
C ALA A 86 -1.37 8.33 -21.97
N VAL A 87 -1.24 7.19 -21.30
CA VAL A 87 -0.55 5.99 -21.80
C VAL A 87 -1.37 4.76 -21.44
N SER A 88 -1.60 3.88 -22.40
CA SER A 88 -2.24 2.59 -22.14
C SER A 88 -1.20 1.58 -21.67
N ASN A 89 -1.34 1.08 -20.45
CA ASN A 89 -0.42 0.08 -19.90
C ASN A 89 -1.09 -0.76 -18.81
N GLY A 90 -0.85 -2.08 -18.82
CA GLY A 90 -1.43 -2.99 -17.81
C GLY A 90 -2.96 -3.03 -17.84
N GLY A 91 -3.55 -2.86 -19.03
CA GLY A 91 -5.00 -2.85 -19.23
C GLY A 91 -5.72 -1.56 -18.81
N ARG A 92 -5.04 -0.50 -18.35
CA ARG A 92 -5.71 0.79 -18.11
C ARG A 92 -4.98 1.91 -18.81
N VAL A 93 -5.71 2.96 -19.12
CA VAL A 93 -5.12 4.24 -19.49
C VAL A 93 -4.72 4.95 -18.20
N LYS A 94 -3.43 5.18 -18.03
CA LYS A 94 -2.82 5.89 -16.91
C LYS A 94 -2.08 7.11 -17.43
N ILE A 95 -1.47 7.89 -16.55
CA ILE A 95 -0.60 8.99 -16.96
C ILE A 95 0.86 8.53 -17.05
N LEU A 96 1.64 9.18 -17.92
CA LEU A 96 3.04 8.85 -18.15
C LEU A 96 3.88 8.99 -16.87
N ASP A 97 3.55 9.96 -16.00
CA ASP A 97 4.17 10.09 -14.67
C ASP A 97 3.93 8.85 -13.79
N THR A 98 2.73 8.26 -13.82
CA THR A 98 2.45 7.02 -13.09
C THR A 98 3.25 5.86 -13.65
N LEU A 99 3.24 5.67 -14.98
CA LEU A 99 4.00 4.61 -15.63
C LEU A 99 5.49 4.72 -15.27
N ALA A 100 6.07 5.91 -15.37
CA ALA A 100 7.46 6.14 -15.02
C ALA A 100 7.77 5.82 -13.55
N ARG A 101 6.92 6.25 -12.60
CA ARG A 101 7.08 5.93 -11.17
C ARG A 101 7.00 4.43 -10.90
N GLU A 102 6.04 3.75 -11.53
CA GLU A 102 5.85 2.30 -11.41
C GLU A 102 7.07 1.56 -11.96
N SER A 103 7.53 1.89 -13.16
CA SER A 103 8.70 1.30 -13.81
C SER A 103 9.98 1.55 -13.01
N VAL A 104 10.26 2.78 -12.59
CA VAL A 104 11.46 3.11 -11.81
C VAL A 104 11.43 2.43 -10.44
N ARG A 105 10.26 2.34 -9.79
CA ARG A 105 10.14 1.60 -8.53
C ARG A 105 10.29 0.11 -8.71
N PHE A 106 9.75 -0.46 -9.79
CA PHE A 106 9.90 -1.87 -10.10
C PHE A 106 11.37 -2.22 -10.35
N LEU A 107 12.09 -1.40 -11.11
CA LEU A 107 13.52 -1.57 -11.37
C LEU A 107 14.37 -1.36 -10.11
N THR A 108 14.19 -0.22 -9.44
CA THR A 108 15.11 0.22 -8.39
C THR A 108 14.68 -0.13 -6.98
N GLY A 109 13.45 -0.58 -6.74
CA GLY A 109 12.90 -0.71 -5.39
C GLY A 109 12.78 0.62 -4.63
N ARG A 110 12.92 1.77 -5.31
CA ARG A 110 12.86 3.12 -4.73
C ARG A 110 11.99 4.03 -5.60
N LYS A 111 11.49 5.13 -5.00
CA LYS A 111 10.70 6.14 -5.73
C LYS A 111 11.53 6.85 -6.83
N ASN A 112 12.86 6.93 -6.67
CA ASN A 112 13.77 7.60 -7.59
C ASN A 112 15.03 6.75 -7.79
N PHE A 113 15.64 6.85 -8.98
CA PHE A 113 17.00 6.39 -9.19
C PHE A 113 18.00 7.29 -8.46
N LEU A 114 19.03 6.67 -7.88
CA LEU A 114 20.10 7.36 -7.19
C LEU A 114 21.43 7.09 -7.88
N ALA A 115 22.07 8.14 -8.39
CA ALA A 115 23.48 8.08 -8.76
C ALA A 115 24.35 8.48 -7.56
N TYR A 116 25.59 8.01 -7.57
CA TYR A 116 26.58 8.26 -6.53
C TYR A 116 27.71 9.08 -7.15
N LEU A 117 27.85 10.32 -6.70
CA LEU A 117 28.83 11.29 -7.18
C LEU A 117 29.96 11.43 -6.16
N PRO A 118 31.19 11.75 -6.59
CA PRO A 118 32.23 12.23 -5.68
C PRO A 118 31.74 13.49 -4.95
N ALA A 119 32.03 13.58 -3.65
CA ALA A 119 31.79 14.79 -2.85
C ALA A 119 33.11 15.55 -2.63
N GLU A 120 33.02 16.86 -2.38
CA GLU A 120 34.18 17.75 -2.21
C GLU A 120 35.04 17.40 -0.99
N ASP A 121 34.44 16.75 0.02
CA ASP A 121 35.09 16.25 1.23
C ASP A 121 35.76 14.87 1.05
N GLY A 122 35.85 14.38 -0.20
CA GLY A 122 36.33 13.01 -0.51
C GLY A 122 35.28 11.92 -0.26
N GLY A 123 34.07 12.29 0.15
CA GLY A 123 32.95 11.38 0.36
C GLY A 123 32.17 11.04 -0.92
N VAL A 124 30.96 10.48 -0.75
CA VAL A 124 30.04 10.17 -1.85
C VAL A 124 28.71 10.88 -1.63
N ARG A 125 28.33 11.74 -2.57
CA ARG A 125 27.02 12.43 -2.58
C ARG A 125 26.00 11.65 -3.41
N LYS A 126 24.77 11.53 -2.90
CA LYS A 126 23.65 10.89 -3.62
C LYS A 126 22.93 11.92 -4.49
N ALA A 127 22.87 11.70 -5.80
CA ALA A 127 22.06 12.47 -6.73
C ALA A 127 20.75 11.75 -7.03
N LYS A 128 19.63 12.43 -6.83
CA LYS A 128 18.27 11.92 -7.11
C LYS A 128 17.87 12.34 -8.51
N PHE A 129 17.48 11.39 -9.35
CA PHE A 129 16.89 11.67 -10.65
C PHE A 129 15.37 11.59 -10.59
N ASP A 130 14.69 12.47 -11.32
CA ASP A 130 13.24 12.42 -11.48
C ASP A 130 12.82 11.08 -12.13
N PRO A 131 11.74 10.42 -11.69
CA PRO A 131 11.36 9.12 -12.23
C PRO A 131 10.98 9.19 -13.71
N LEU A 132 10.36 10.29 -14.16
CA LEU A 132 10.03 10.47 -15.58
C LEU A 132 11.30 10.71 -16.40
N PHE A 133 12.27 11.47 -15.85
CA PHE A 133 13.59 11.59 -16.47
C PHE A 133 14.25 10.22 -16.62
N THR A 134 14.38 9.46 -15.54
CA THR A 134 15.02 8.14 -15.56
C THR A 134 14.33 7.21 -16.55
N PHE A 135 12.99 7.18 -16.55
CA PHE A 135 12.24 6.33 -17.46
C PHE A 135 12.48 6.64 -18.93
N LEU A 136 12.50 7.93 -19.31
CA LEU A 136 12.83 8.34 -20.69
C LEU A 136 14.30 8.10 -21.01
N ASP A 137 15.20 8.41 -20.08
CA ASP A 137 16.64 8.27 -20.24
C ASP A 137 17.05 6.80 -20.41
N LEU A 138 16.37 5.86 -19.75
CA LEU A 138 16.54 4.42 -19.99
C LEU A 138 16.21 4.01 -21.43
N MET A 139 15.28 4.69 -22.10
CA MET A 139 14.91 4.40 -23.49
C MET A 139 15.83 5.10 -24.50
N ILE A 140 16.41 6.24 -24.12
CA ILE A 140 17.18 7.12 -25.02
C ILE A 140 18.69 6.89 -24.90
N ASP A 141 19.18 6.70 -23.67
CA ASP A 141 20.59 6.53 -23.33
C ASP A 141 20.78 5.51 -22.17
N PRO A 142 20.47 4.22 -22.40
CA PRO A 142 20.55 3.16 -21.38
C PRO A 142 21.98 2.92 -20.86
N ARG A 143 23.02 3.23 -21.64
CA ARG A 143 24.43 2.94 -21.34
C ARG A 143 24.91 3.55 -20.04
N PHE A 144 24.36 4.70 -19.66
CA PHE A 144 24.68 5.36 -18.40
C PHE A 144 24.41 4.46 -17.18
N TYR A 145 23.52 3.49 -17.30
CA TYR A 145 23.08 2.66 -16.18
C TYR A 145 23.76 1.30 -16.10
N ASP A 146 24.51 0.87 -17.13
CA ASP A 146 25.06 -0.49 -17.24
C ASP A 146 25.95 -0.89 -16.06
N ASP A 147 26.69 0.07 -15.50
CA ASP A 147 27.59 -0.09 -14.36
C ASP A 147 27.03 0.45 -13.04
N LYS A 148 25.81 1.02 -13.04
CA LYS A 148 25.22 1.68 -11.87
C LYS A 148 24.35 0.72 -11.06
N PRO A 149 24.20 0.91 -9.74
CA PRO A 149 23.29 0.13 -8.90
C PRO A 149 21.83 0.45 -9.23
N LEU A 150 21.31 -0.16 -10.30
CA LEU A 150 19.96 0.07 -10.82
C LEU A 150 18.98 -1.01 -10.37
N VAL A 151 19.29 -2.30 -10.60
CA VAL A 151 18.32 -3.39 -10.50
C VAL A 151 18.23 -3.93 -9.07
N HIS A 152 17.05 -3.82 -8.47
CA HIS A 152 16.79 -4.27 -7.11
C HIS A 152 16.53 -5.77 -7.06
N VAL A 153 17.51 -6.51 -6.56
CA VAL A 153 17.40 -7.96 -6.29
C VAL A 153 17.08 -8.15 -4.81
N GLU A 154 15.80 -8.19 -4.43
CA GLU A 154 15.35 -8.26 -3.03
C GLU A 154 15.86 -9.51 -2.31
N PHE A 155 15.74 -10.68 -2.95
CA PHE A 155 16.10 -11.96 -2.38
C PHE A 155 17.62 -12.10 -2.20
N LEU A 156 18.06 -12.07 -0.93
CA LEU A 156 19.47 -12.06 -0.56
C LEU A 156 20.28 -13.24 -1.11
N PRO A 157 19.80 -14.51 -1.09
CA PRO A 157 20.54 -15.63 -1.67
C PRO A 157 20.81 -15.48 -3.17
N LEU A 158 19.84 -14.99 -3.95
CA LEU A 158 20.06 -14.70 -5.38
C LEU A 158 21.08 -13.58 -5.56
N ARG A 159 20.99 -12.50 -4.78
CA ARG A 159 21.96 -11.40 -4.85
C ARG A 159 23.39 -11.87 -4.57
N ARG A 160 23.57 -12.75 -3.56
CA ARG A 160 24.88 -13.36 -3.24
C ARG A 160 25.39 -14.24 -4.38
N ALA A 161 24.53 -15.08 -4.96
CA ALA A 161 24.91 -15.96 -6.06
C ALA A 161 25.36 -15.15 -7.30
N LEU A 162 24.62 -14.10 -7.67
CA LEU A 162 24.97 -13.22 -8.79
C LEU A 162 26.30 -12.49 -8.55
N LEU A 163 26.57 -12.03 -7.32
CA LEU A 163 27.81 -11.34 -6.96
C LEU A 163 29.03 -12.27 -6.90
N ALA A 164 28.85 -13.50 -6.40
CA ALA A 164 29.93 -14.48 -6.33
C ALA A 164 30.47 -14.84 -7.73
N ALA A 165 29.62 -14.76 -8.75
CA ALA A 165 29.99 -14.99 -10.14
C ALA A 165 30.78 -13.83 -10.80
N GLN A 166 30.96 -12.68 -10.13
CA GLN A 166 31.59 -11.48 -10.71
C GLN A 166 33.11 -11.39 -10.48
N GLY A 167 33.72 -12.31 -9.72
CA GLY A 167 35.15 -12.24 -9.39
C GLY A 167 35.57 -11.03 -8.54
N LEU A 168 34.61 -10.39 -7.85
CA LEU A 168 34.83 -9.20 -7.01
C LEU A 168 35.52 -9.54 -5.69
N SER A 169 36.28 -8.59 -5.13
CA SER A 169 36.85 -8.72 -3.79
C SER A 169 35.75 -8.80 -2.71
N PRO A 170 36.02 -9.40 -1.53
CA PRO A 170 35.03 -9.48 -0.45
C PRO A 170 34.46 -8.12 -0.02
N GLN A 171 35.28 -7.08 -0.01
CA GLN A 171 34.87 -5.71 0.36
C GLN A 171 33.91 -5.11 -0.68
N GLU A 172 34.17 -5.34 -1.97
CA GLU A 172 33.29 -4.88 -3.06
C GLU A 172 31.96 -5.63 -3.04
N GLN A 173 31.99 -6.95 -2.83
CA GLN A 173 30.77 -7.73 -2.68
C GLN A 173 29.91 -7.22 -1.53
N GLU A 174 30.53 -6.94 -0.37
CA GLU A 174 29.82 -6.39 0.78
C GLU A 174 29.20 -5.01 0.48
N ARG A 175 29.92 -4.15 -0.24
CA ARG A 175 29.40 -2.85 -0.70
C ARG A 175 28.15 -3.02 -1.56
N TRP A 176 28.18 -3.91 -2.55
CA TRP A 176 27.02 -4.18 -3.42
C TRP A 176 25.84 -4.82 -2.65
N LEU A 177 26.13 -5.71 -1.70
CA LEU A 177 25.11 -6.30 -0.82
C LEU A 177 24.36 -5.22 -0.03
N LYS A 178 25.07 -4.22 0.53
CA LYS A 178 24.50 -3.09 1.27
C LYS A 178 23.63 -2.17 0.41
N LEU A 179 23.94 -2.04 -0.88
CA LEU A 179 23.17 -1.21 -1.82
C LEU A 179 21.82 -1.83 -2.21
N THR A 180 21.62 -3.12 -1.93
CA THR A 180 20.46 -3.92 -2.30
C THR A 180 20.13 -3.96 -3.78
N ARG A 181 21.05 -3.51 -4.64
CA ARG A 181 20.88 -3.35 -6.09
C ARG A 181 22.15 -3.84 -6.76
N LEU A 182 22.02 -4.40 -7.95
CA LEU A 182 23.14 -4.78 -8.81
C LEU A 182 23.10 -3.96 -10.09
N SER A 183 24.23 -3.92 -10.81
CA SER A 183 24.23 -3.30 -12.13
C SER A 183 23.62 -4.23 -13.17
N PRO A 184 22.99 -3.68 -14.23
CA PRO A 184 22.53 -4.46 -15.36
C PRO A 184 23.62 -5.36 -15.95
N ALA A 185 24.86 -4.86 -16.08
CA ALA A 185 25.97 -5.64 -16.60
C ALA A 185 26.30 -6.87 -15.74
N MET A 186 26.30 -6.72 -14.40
CA MET A 186 26.53 -7.85 -13.49
C MET A 186 25.45 -8.92 -13.61
N ILE A 187 24.19 -8.50 -13.74
CA ILE A 187 23.09 -9.43 -13.92
C ILE A 187 23.23 -10.12 -15.28
N ALA A 188 23.41 -9.36 -16.36
CA ALA A 188 23.54 -9.91 -17.70
C ALA A 188 24.66 -10.96 -17.82
N SER A 189 25.81 -10.75 -17.15
CA SER A 189 26.95 -11.66 -17.20
C SER A 189 26.75 -12.98 -16.45
N SER A 190 25.94 -12.99 -15.39
CA SER A 190 25.85 -14.13 -14.46
C SER A 190 24.47 -14.79 -14.35
N PHE A 191 23.42 -14.11 -14.82
CA PHE A 191 22.03 -14.52 -14.60
C PHE A 191 21.73 -15.91 -15.15
N ALA A 192 22.15 -16.22 -16.38
CA ALA A 192 21.85 -17.51 -17.01
C ALA A 192 22.46 -18.68 -16.25
N ALA A 193 23.73 -18.57 -15.85
CA ALA A 193 24.43 -19.61 -15.07
C ALA A 193 23.76 -19.82 -13.70
N VAL A 194 23.49 -18.72 -12.97
CA VAL A 194 22.83 -18.79 -11.65
C VAL A 194 21.40 -19.35 -11.77
N ALA A 195 20.67 -18.97 -12.81
CA ALA A 195 19.32 -19.49 -13.05
C ALA A 195 19.36 -21.00 -13.30
N GLN A 196 20.28 -21.48 -14.15
CA GLN A 196 20.42 -22.90 -14.44
C GLN A 196 20.78 -23.73 -13.20
N GLU A 197 21.67 -23.22 -12.34
CA GLU A 197 22.12 -23.92 -11.13
C GLU A 197 21.07 -23.88 -10.00
N ARG A 198 20.34 -22.77 -9.85
CA ARG A 198 19.56 -22.48 -8.64
C ARG A 198 18.05 -22.40 -8.84
N ALA A 199 17.50 -22.50 -10.06
CA ALA A 199 16.07 -22.30 -10.31
C ALA A 199 15.14 -23.18 -9.45
N THR A 200 15.53 -24.41 -9.17
CA THR A 200 14.74 -25.36 -8.35
C THR A 200 14.89 -25.15 -6.84
N SER A 201 15.85 -24.31 -6.41
CA SER A 201 16.06 -24.02 -5.00
C SER A 201 14.92 -23.18 -4.43
N PRO A 202 14.51 -23.40 -3.16
CA PRO A 202 13.42 -22.65 -2.54
C PRO A 202 13.62 -21.13 -2.63
N GLY A 203 12.59 -20.43 -3.13
CA GLY A 203 12.58 -18.97 -3.27
C GLY A 203 13.28 -18.42 -4.53
N PHE A 204 14.16 -19.18 -5.19
CA PHE A 204 14.88 -18.69 -6.37
C PHE A 204 13.98 -18.46 -7.57
N GLY A 205 13.02 -19.35 -7.85
CA GLY A 205 12.14 -19.23 -9.03
C GLY A 205 11.46 -17.86 -9.15
N LYS A 206 10.76 -17.41 -8.08
CA LYS A 206 10.10 -16.09 -8.04
C LYS A 206 11.10 -14.93 -8.16
N ALA A 207 12.26 -15.05 -7.50
CA ALA A 207 13.28 -14.00 -7.51
C ALA A 207 13.95 -13.86 -8.89
N LEU A 208 14.22 -14.99 -9.56
CA LEU A 208 14.75 -15.05 -10.92
C LEU A 208 13.74 -14.49 -11.92
N GLU A 209 12.47 -14.92 -11.86
CA GLU A 209 11.40 -14.40 -12.72
C GLU A 209 11.28 -12.87 -12.60
N ARG A 210 11.24 -12.36 -11.36
CA ARG A 210 11.19 -10.91 -11.11
C ARG A 210 12.42 -10.19 -11.67
N THR A 211 13.61 -10.73 -11.47
CA THR A 211 14.86 -10.13 -11.98
C THR A 211 14.87 -10.13 -13.51
N GLN A 212 14.39 -11.20 -14.14
CA GLN A 212 14.26 -11.27 -15.60
C GLN A 212 13.23 -10.27 -16.14
N GLN A 213 12.11 -10.07 -15.45
CA GLN A 213 11.13 -9.02 -15.80
C GLN A 213 11.74 -7.62 -15.69
N GLN A 214 12.57 -7.35 -14.67
CA GLN A 214 13.29 -6.08 -14.53
C GLN A 214 14.29 -5.87 -15.69
N MET A 215 15.04 -6.90 -16.06
CA MET A 215 15.95 -6.84 -17.22
C MET A 215 15.19 -6.68 -18.55
N SER A 216 14.05 -7.34 -18.70
CA SER A 216 13.18 -7.17 -19.87
C SER A 216 12.65 -5.74 -19.99
N LEU A 217 12.18 -5.16 -18.87
CA LEU A 217 11.77 -3.77 -18.82
C LEU A 217 12.94 -2.83 -19.18
N LEU A 218 14.15 -3.10 -18.70
CA LEU A 218 15.33 -2.29 -19.02
C LEU A 218 15.60 -2.27 -20.54
N SER A 219 15.63 -3.44 -21.18
CA SER A 219 15.94 -3.56 -22.60
C SER A 219 14.81 -3.06 -23.51
N HIS A 220 13.56 -3.13 -23.04
CA HIS A 220 12.38 -2.95 -23.88
C HIS A 220 11.41 -1.89 -23.36
N ALA A 221 11.82 -1.00 -22.45
CA ALA A 221 10.97 0.04 -21.88
C ALA A 221 10.23 0.87 -22.95
N HIS A 222 10.89 1.12 -24.09
CA HIS A 222 10.31 1.86 -25.21
C HIS A 222 9.01 1.26 -25.73
N ARG A 223 8.80 -0.06 -25.64
CA ARG A 223 7.57 -0.72 -26.13
C ARG A 223 6.33 -0.41 -25.29
N THR A 224 6.49 0.32 -24.18
CA THR A 224 5.38 0.76 -23.32
C THR A 224 4.71 2.05 -23.78
N LEU A 225 5.24 2.69 -24.83
CA LEU A 225 4.79 4.00 -25.32
C LEU A 225 3.53 3.90 -26.20
N LEU A 226 2.49 3.24 -25.70
CA LEU A 226 1.14 3.23 -26.27
C LEU A 226 0.43 4.54 -25.92
N LEU A 227 0.85 5.63 -26.59
CA LEU A 227 0.49 7.02 -26.24
C LEU A 227 -0.56 7.64 -27.18
N VAL A 228 -0.86 7.01 -28.32
CA VAL A 228 -1.77 7.55 -29.32
C VAL A 228 -3.14 6.94 -29.13
N ALA A 229 -4.14 7.79 -28.89
CA ALA A 229 -5.51 7.38 -28.66
C ALA A 229 -6.11 6.74 -29.93
N PRO A 230 -6.84 5.62 -29.79
CA PRO A 230 -7.45 4.94 -30.93
C PRO A 230 -8.63 5.73 -31.50
N ASP A 231 -9.05 5.39 -32.72
CA ASP A 231 -10.20 6.00 -33.40
C ASP A 231 -11.54 5.54 -32.79
N ASP A 232 -11.56 4.34 -32.20
CA ASP A 232 -12.73 3.70 -31.58
C ASP A 232 -12.38 2.98 -30.26
N ASP A 233 -13.40 2.64 -29.46
CA ASP A 233 -13.22 2.03 -28.13
C ASP A 233 -12.80 0.54 -28.17
N ALA A 234 -12.99 -0.14 -29.31
CA ALA A 234 -12.58 -1.53 -29.49
C ALA A 234 -11.11 -1.65 -29.93
N SER A 235 -10.58 -0.61 -30.58
CA SER A 235 -9.20 -0.56 -31.04
C SER A 235 -8.21 -0.30 -29.90
N PRO A 236 -7.04 -0.98 -29.88
CA PRO A 236 -6.01 -0.72 -28.90
C PRO A 236 -5.33 0.64 -29.15
N TRP A 237 -4.82 1.24 -28.08
CA TRP A 237 -3.96 2.42 -28.19
C TRP A 237 -2.73 2.10 -29.05
N LEU A 238 -2.34 3.04 -29.90
CA LEU A 238 -1.25 2.84 -30.83
C LEU A 238 0.09 3.23 -30.20
N HIS A 239 1.10 2.42 -30.50
CA HIS A 239 2.48 2.73 -30.16
C HIS A 239 2.98 3.93 -30.97
N VAL A 240 3.82 4.78 -30.38
CA VAL A 240 4.39 5.97 -31.06
C VAL A 240 5.07 5.61 -32.39
N SER A 241 5.74 4.46 -32.47
CA SER A 241 6.41 4.02 -33.70
C SER A 241 5.54 3.20 -34.66
N SER A 242 4.26 2.98 -34.34
CA SER A 242 3.31 2.26 -35.22
C SER A 242 3.20 2.93 -36.58
N SER A 243 3.02 2.14 -37.64
CA SER A 243 2.79 2.67 -39.00
C SER A 243 1.60 3.63 -39.06
N LYS A 244 0.55 3.38 -38.27
CA LYS A 244 -0.67 4.20 -38.17
C LYS A 244 -0.50 5.51 -37.39
N THR A 245 0.60 5.68 -36.66
CA THR A 245 0.84 6.91 -35.89
C THR A 245 1.17 8.09 -36.82
N PRO A 246 0.55 9.28 -36.63
CA PRO A 246 0.83 10.46 -37.44
C PRO A 246 2.32 10.81 -37.51
N GLY A 247 2.79 11.23 -38.69
CA GLY A 247 4.19 11.53 -38.96
C GLY A 247 4.79 12.59 -38.03
N GLU A 248 4.02 13.64 -37.73
CA GLU A 248 4.46 14.72 -36.82
C GLU A 248 4.78 14.22 -35.41
N VAL A 249 4.07 13.19 -34.92
CA VAL A 249 4.35 12.59 -33.62
C VAL A 249 5.68 11.85 -33.66
N LYS A 250 5.90 11.03 -34.71
CA LYS A 250 7.16 10.30 -34.90
C LYS A 250 8.35 11.26 -35.00
N GLU A 251 8.19 12.33 -35.76
CA GLU A 251 9.20 13.38 -35.91
C GLU A 251 9.52 14.05 -34.57
N ALA A 252 8.50 14.41 -33.78
CA ALA A 252 8.69 15.06 -32.48
C ALA A 252 9.43 14.14 -31.49
N PHE A 253 9.13 12.85 -31.45
CA PHE A 253 9.87 11.87 -30.64
C PHE A 253 11.31 11.66 -31.12
N GLY A 254 11.54 11.61 -32.44
CA GLY A 254 12.88 11.55 -33.01
C GLY A 254 13.73 12.78 -32.66
N LYS A 255 13.13 13.98 -32.74
CA LYS A 255 13.75 15.25 -32.32
C LYS A 255 14.10 15.25 -30.83
N LEU A 256 13.19 14.78 -29.98
CA LEU A 256 13.44 14.64 -28.55
C LEU A 256 14.63 13.70 -28.29
N GLY A 257 14.65 12.52 -28.91
CA GLY A 257 15.75 11.57 -28.77
C GLY A 257 17.09 12.08 -29.28
N ALA A 258 17.10 12.86 -30.37
CA ALA A 258 18.31 13.51 -30.88
C ALA A 258 18.83 14.60 -29.94
N ALA A 259 17.96 15.52 -29.51
CA ALA A 259 18.30 16.61 -28.60
C ALA A 259 18.78 16.08 -27.23
N TRP A 260 18.12 15.03 -26.71
CA TRP A 260 18.47 14.40 -25.45
C TRP A 260 19.86 13.75 -25.50
N ARG A 261 20.16 13.00 -26.56
CA ARG A 261 21.51 12.43 -26.78
C ARG A 261 22.57 13.50 -27.01
N ALA A 262 22.19 14.65 -27.58
CA ALA A 262 23.07 15.82 -27.74
C ALA A 262 23.19 16.66 -26.45
N ARG A 263 22.40 16.34 -25.41
CA ARG A 263 22.29 17.09 -24.15
C ARG A 263 21.87 18.56 -24.36
N ASP A 264 21.16 18.81 -25.47
CA ASP A 264 20.59 20.11 -25.76
C ASP A 264 19.24 20.23 -25.05
N ALA A 265 19.26 20.83 -23.87
CA ALA A 265 18.06 21.02 -23.07
C ALA A 265 17.04 21.96 -23.73
N THR A 266 17.48 22.90 -24.59
CA THR A 266 16.57 23.84 -25.25
C THR A 266 15.77 23.10 -26.31
N ALA A 267 16.45 22.41 -27.24
CA ALA A 267 15.78 21.61 -28.26
C ALA A 267 14.95 20.46 -27.67
N ALA A 268 15.42 19.85 -26.57
CA ALA A 268 14.64 18.82 -25.87
C ALA A 268 13.34 19.40 -25.27
N ASN A 269 13.39 20.59 -24.67
CA ASN A 269 12.22 21.26 -24.14
C ASN A 269 11.21 21.66 -25.24
N GLU A 270 11.69 22.10 -26.41
CA GLU A 270 10.82 22.38 -27.57
C GLU A 270 10.11 21.11 -28.06
N ALA A 271 10.84 19.99 -28.17
CA ALA A 271 10.25 18.71 -28.54
C ALA A 271 9.25 18.21 -27.49
N ILE A 272 9.53 18.41 -26.20
CA ILE A 272 8.60 18.09 -25.10
C ILE A 272 7.28 18.85 -25.25
N GLU A 273 7.33 20.16 -25.44
CA GLU A 273 6.12 20.98 -25.63
C GLU A 273 5.34 20.56 -26.88
N ARG A 274 6.05 20.26 -27.98
CA ARG A 274 5.41 19.77 -29.21
C ARG A 274 4.71 18.43 -29.01
N ILE A 275 5.34 17.47 -28.34
CA ILE A 275 4.72 16.17 -28.01
C ILE A 275 3.48 16.38 -27.14
N ALA A 276 3.58 17.25 -26.14
CA ALA A 276 2.50 17.54 -25.21
C ALA A 276 1.29 18.21 -25.89
N ALA A 277 1.51 18.97 -26.95
CA ALA A 277 0.45 19.56 -27.77
C ALA A 277 -0.18 18.55 -28.76
N LEU A 278 0.63 17.70 -29.40
CA LEU A 278 0.17 16.79 -30.45
C LEU A 278 -0.69 15.64 -29.92
N LEU A 279 -0.24 14.95 -28.87
CA LEU A 279 -0.88 13.70 -28.43
C LEU A 279 -2.34 13.88 -27.96
N PRO A 280 -2.69 14.89 -27.13
CA PRO A 280 -4.08 15.12 -26.74
C PRO A 280 -4.98 15.62 -27.88
N ALA A 281 -4.41 16.16 -28.96
CA ALA A 281 -5.18 16.62 -30.12
C ALA A 281 -5.64 15.46 -31.02
N ILE A 282 -4.92 14.34 -31.01
CA ILE A 282 -5.30 13.14 -31.75
C ILE A 282 -6.47 12.47 -31.04
N ASN A 283 -7.60 12.33 -31.73
CA ASN A 283 -8.82 11.74 -31.19
C ASN A 283 -9.23 12.37 -29.84
N ALA A 284 -9.24 13.70 -29.78
CA ALA A 284 -9.42 14.48 -28.55
C ALA A 284 -10.66 14.11 -27.73
N SER A 285 -11.75 13.69 -28.38
CA SER A 285 -12.97 13.22 -27.72
C SER A 285 -12.79 11.95 -26.89
N ARG A 286 -11.76 11.13 -27.21
CA ARG A 286 -11.41 9.87 -26.54
C ARG A 286 -10.24 10.02 -25.56
N TYR A 287 -9.55 11.16 -25.59
CA TYR A 287 -8.43 11.41 -24.70
C TYR A 287 -8.91 11.71 -23.26
N PRO A 288 -8.40 11.03 -22.22
CA PRO A 288 -8.94 11.18 -20.86
C PRO A 288 -8.62 12.56 -20.29
N GLY A 289 -9.65 13.39 -20.08
CA GLY A 289 -9.53 14.72 -19.51
C GLY A 289 -9.40 14.72 -17.98
N VAL A 290 -10.53 14.51 -17.27
CA VAL A 290 -10.63 14.68 -15.82
C VAL A 290 -9.80 13.64 -15.05
N VAL A 291 -9.90 12.35 -15.42
CA VAL A 291 -9.21 11.24 -14.72
C VAL A 291 -7.70 11.47 -14.67
N ARG A 292 -7.13 12.00 -15.76
CA ARG A 292 -5.72 12.32 -15.93
C ARG A 292 -5.24 13.40 -14.96
N GLN A 293 -6.06 14.44 -14.77
CA GLN A 293 -5.79 15.52 -13.80
C GLN A 293 -5.90 15.03 -12.35
N VAL A 294 -6.91 14.19 -12.08
CA VAL A 294 -7.09 13.56 -10.75
C VAL A 294 -5.89 12.66 -10.43
N GLU A 295 -5.42 11.85 -11.37
CA GLU A 295 -4.24 10.99 -11.19
C GLU A 295 -2.96 11.80 -10.99
N ALA A 296 -2.78 12.89 -11.73
CA ALA A 296 -1.64 13.79 -11.56
C ALA A 296 -1.64 14.46 -10.18
N ALA A 297 -2.81 14.92 -9.71
CA ALA A 297 -2.97 15.48 -8.37
C ALA A 297 -2.72 14.43 -7.28
N TYR A 298 -3.26 13.21 -7.45
CA TYR A 298 -3.06 12.08 -6.54
C TYR A 298 -1.56 11.75 -6.37
N ASN A 299 -0.81 11.65 -7.48
CA ASN A 299 0.63 11.40 -7.43
C ASN A 299 1.43 12.55 -6.81
N ARG A 300 1.04 13.80 -7.09
CA ARG A 300 1.74 15.00 -6.59
C ARG A 300 1.57 15.17 -5.08
N TYR A 301 0.35 14.99 -4.59
CA TYR A 301 0.03 15.27 -3.19
C TYR A 301 0.19 14.08 -2.26
N ALA A 302 0.28 12.85 -2.79
CA ALA A 302 0.49 11.62 -2.00
C ALA A 302 -0.39 11.59 -0.72
N PRO A 303 -1.73 11.64 -0.86
CA PRO A 303 -2.66 11.90 0.24
C PRO A 303 -2.54 10.91 1.40
N PHE A 304 -2.16 9.65 1.13
CA PHE A 304 -1.96 8.64 2.16
C PHE A 304 -0.68 8.85 2.98
N ASP A 305 0.44 9.27 2.35
CA ASP A 305 1.71 9.55 3.03
C ASP A 305 1.53 10.73 4.01
N TRP A 306 0.99 11.86 3.53
CA TRP A 306 0.72 13.03 4.37
C TRP A 306 -0.44 12.79 5.35
N GLY A 307 -1.47 12.04 4.94
CA GLY A 307 -2.57 11.64 5.80
C GLY A 307 -2.09 10.87 7.02
N ALA A 308 -1.16 9.92 6.85
CA ALA A 308 -0.55 9.20 7.97
C ALA A 308 0.09 10.17 8.97
N TRP A 309 0.94 11.10 8.51
CA TRP A 309 1.59 12.06 9.41
C TRP A 309 0.60 13.02 10.09
N LEU A 310 -0.47 13.43 9.40
CA LEU A 310 -1.53 14.24 10.01
C LEU A 310 -2.30 13.47 11.10
N TYR A 311 -2.59 12.18 10.87
CA TYR A 311 -3.15 11.32 11.92
C TYR A 311 -2.18 11.17 13.11
N GLY A 312 -0.89 11.00 12.84
CA GLY A 312 0.14 10.96 13.88
C GLY A 312 0.19 12.25 14.70
N ALA A 313 0.16 13.41 14.04
CA ALA A 313 0.10 14.71 14.72
C ALA A 313 -1.18 14.88 15.54
N ALA A 314 -2.34 14.51 14.98
CA ALA A 314 -3.61 14.53 15.70
C ALA A 314 -3.60 13.61 16.93
N PHE A 315 -3.05 12.40 16.79
CA PHE A 315 -2.89 11.44 17.88
C PHE A 315 -2.04 12.02 19.00
N LEU A 316 -0.87 12.55 18.66
CA LEU A 316 0.04 13.17 19.64
C LEU A 316 -0.61 14.35 20.35
N LEU A 317 -1.26 15.26 19.63
CA LEU A 317 -1.93 16.43 20.22
C LEU A 317 -3.05 16.02 21.19
N LEU A 318 -3.87 15.04 20.81
CA LEU A 318 -4.98 14.56 21.65
C LEU A 318 -4.46 13.77 22.86
N VAL A 319 -3.43 12.93 22.71
CA VAL A 319 -2.82 12.23 23.86
C VAL A 319 -2.11 13.22 24.80
N LEU A 320 -1.44 14.24 24.28
CA LEU A 320 -0.85 15.30 25.12
C LEU A 320 -1.94 16.13 25.82
N ALA A 321 -3.08 16.36 25.17
CA ALA A 321 -4.22 17.00 25.81
C ALA A 321 -4.71 16.21 27.03
N PHE A 322 -4.65 14.87 26.99
CA PHE A 322 -4.95 14.00 28.13
C PHE A 322 -4.05 14.28 29.33
N GLY A 323 -2.74 14.40 29.10
CA GLY A 323 -1.76 14.57 30.18
C GLY A 323 -1.67 16.00 30.72
N ILE A 324 -1.86 17.00 29.86
CA ILE A 324 -1.57 18.42 30.18
C ILE A 324 -2.87 19.23 30.41
N GLY A 325 -4.01 18.77 29.90
CA GLY A 325 -5.32 19.40 30.10
C GLY A 325 -5.54 20.75 29.41
N ARG A 326 -4.69 21.11 28.44
CA ARG A 326 -4.82 22.38 27.71
C ARG A 326 -5.88 22.28 26.61
N ARG A 327 -6.93 23.09 26.72
CA ARG A 327 -8.03 23.15 25.74
C ARG A 327 -7.57 23.43 24.31
N ARG A 328 -6.52 24.24 24.11
CA ARG A 328 -5.95 24.51 22.78
C ARG A 328 -5.44 23.23 22.10
N LEU A 329 -4.87 22.29 22.85
CA LEU A 329 -4.40 21.01 22.31
C LEU A 329 -5.55 20.13 21.81
N VAL A 330 -6.68 20.14 22.52
CA VAL A 330 -7.89 19.43 22.09
C VAL A 330 -8.40 20.00 20.75
N TRP A 331 -8.58 21.32 20.67
CA TRP A 331 -9.06 21.96 19.43
C TRP A 331 -8.11 21.72 18.25
N SER A 332 -6.81 21.92 18.44
CA SER A 332 -5.81 21.67 17.41
C SER A 332 -5.76 20.19 17.00
N GLY A 333 -5.83 19.27 17.97
CA GLY A 333 -5.85 17.83 17.71
C GLY A 333 -7.11 17.38 16.97
N THR A 334 -8.28 17.89 17.35
CA THR A 334 -9.55 17.63 16.66
C THR A 334 -9.55 18.21 15.25
N GLY A 335 -9.04 19.43 15.06
CA GLY A 335 -8.88 20.05 13.73
C GLY A 335 -7.94 19.26 12.84
N ALA A 336 -6.78 18.84 13.38
CA ALA A 336 -5.84 17.97 12.67
C ALA A 336 -6.45 16.62 12.30
N LEU A 337 -7.24 16.00 13.19
CA LEU A 337 -7.95 14.76 12.90
C LEU A 337 -8.97 14.92 11.79
N ALA A 338 -9.79 15.97 11.83
CA ALA A 338 -10.76 16.25 10.78
C ALA A 338 -10.07 16.45 9.42
N LEU A 339 -8.97 17.21 9.39
CA LEU A 339 -8.17 17.41 8.18
C LEU A 339 -7.54 16.10 7.69
N ALA A 340 -7.03 15.25 8.60
CA ALA A 340 -6.49 13.93 8.25
C ALA A 340 -7.56 13.03 7.62
N ILE A 341 -8.77 13.00 8.17
CA ILE A 341 -9.91 12.24 7.62
C ILE A 341 -10.31 12.79 6.26
N MET A 342 -10.38 14.11 6.09
CA MET A 342 -10.71 14.72 4.80
C MET A 342 -9.67 14.41 3.73
N LEU A 343 -8.39 14.54 4.03
CA LEU A 343 -7.30 14.21 3.10
C LEU A 343 -7.30 12.72 2.75
N HIS A 344 -7.52 11.86 3.75
CA HIS A 344 -7.63 10.43 3.56
C HIS A 344 -8.83 10.06 2.66
N ALA A 345 -10.01 10.61 2.94
CA ALA A 345 -11.20 10.41 2.12
C ALA A 345 -11.02 10.92 0.69
N ALA A 346 -10.38 12.08 0.51
CA ALA A 346 -10.05 12.62 -0.81
C ALA A 346 -9.08 11.71 -1.58
N GLY A 347 -8.07 11.15 -0.91
CA GLY A 347 -7.15 10.17 -1.50
C GLY A 347 -7.84 8.86 -1.90
N PHE A 348 -8.70 8.34 -1.03
CA PHE A 348 -9.50 7.14 -1.30
C PHE A 348 -10.47 7.36 -2.48
N PHE A 349 -11.16 8.51 -2.51
CA PHE A 349 -12.07 8.87 -3.60
C PHE A 349 -11.34 9.12 -4.92
N ALA A 350 -10.20 9.82 -4.90
CA ALA A 350 -9.35 9.98 -6.08
C ALA A 350 -8.92 8.62 -6.62
N ARG A 351 -8.51 7.69 -5.75
CA ARG A 351 -8.17 6.33 -6.13
C ARG A 351 -9.35 5.56 -6.72
N TRP A 352 -10.57 5.74 -6.19
CA TRP A 352 -11.79 5.18 -6.77
C TRP A 352 -12.01 5.70 -8.19
N VAL A 353 -11.93 7.02 -8.42
CA VAL A 353 -12.08 7.62 -9.76
C VAL A 353 -11.00 7.12 -10.72
N ILE A 354 -9.74 7.02 -10.29
CA ILE A 354 -8.63 6.56 -11.14
C ILE A 354 -8.79 5.07 -11.48
N ALA A 355 -9.15 4.26 -10.49
CA ALA A 355 -9.31 2.82 -10.66
C ALA A 355 -10.60 2.44 -11.41
N GLN A 356 -11.57 3.36 -11.50
CA GLN A 356 -12.92 3.13 -12.05
C GLN A 356 -13.65 1.97 -11.36
N ARG A 357 -13.29 1.70 -10.10
CA ARG A 357 -13.83 0.63 -9.25
C ARG A 357 -13.62 0.99 -7.78
N LEU A 358 -14.37 0.34 -6.89
CA LEU A 358 -14.18 0.51 -5.45
C LEU A 358 -12.80 -0.04 -5.04
N PRO A 359 -11.93 0.75 -4.39
CA PRO A 359 -10.56 0.33 -4.10
C PRO A 359 -10.50 -0.49 -2.81
N ILE A 360 -10.83 -1.78 -2.90
CA ILE A 360 -10.85 -2.74 -1.76
C ILE A 360 -10.23 -4.12 -2.10
N GLN A 361 -9.52 -4.24 -3.23
CA GLN A 361 -9.23 -5.55 -3.84
C GLN A 361 -7.87 -6.13 -3.50
N ASN A 362 -6.92 -5.27 -3.16
CA ASN A 362 -5.59 -5.66 -2.75
C ASN A 362 -5.31 -5.16 -1.33
N GLN A 363 -4.24 -5.68 -0.73
CA GLN A 363 -3.90 -5.44 0.66
C GLN A 363 -3.67 -3.95 0.99
N PHE A 364 -3.09 -3.18 0.06
CA PHE A 364 -2.95 -1.73 0.20
C PHE A 364 -4.32 -1.03 0.24
N GLU A 365 -5.16 -1.32 -0.75
CA GLU A 365 -6.51 -0.76 -0.87
C GLU A 365 -7.39 -1.07 0.34
N SER A 366 -7.40 -2.33 0.76
CA SER A 366 -8.16 -2.76 1.93
C SER A 366 -7.66 -2.12 3.23
N LEU A 367 -6.34 -1.93 3.42
CA LEU A 367 -5.79 -1.20 4.57
C LEU A 367 -6.21 0.28 4.59
N THR A 368 -6.22 0.94 3.43
CA THR A 368 -6.68 2.34 3.36
C THR A 368 -8.18 2.45 3.67
N GLY A 369 -9.01 1.56 3.11
CA GLY A 369 -10.45 1.53 3.39
C GLY A 369 -10.77 1.22 4.87
N LEU A 370 -10.09 0.21 5.43
CA LEU A 370 -10.14 -0.16 6.85
C LEU A 370 -9.84 1.03 7.77
N SER A 371 -8.75 1.73 7.45
CA SER A 371 -8.28 2.91 8.19
C SER A 371 -9.27 4.06 8.13
N LEU A 372 -9.85 4.31 6.95
CA LEU A 372 -10.85 5.35 6.77
C LEU A 372 -12.12 5.04 7.56
N ALA A 373 -12.60 3.80 7.50
CA ALA A 373 -13.77 3.36 8.25
C ALA A 373 -13.56 3.54 9.77
N ALA A 374 -12.46 2.99 10.32
CA ALA A 374 -12.15 3.12 11.74
C ALA A 374 -12.08 4.59 12.19
N SER A 375 -11.43 5.44 11.39
CA SER A 375 -11.26 6.86 11.69
C SER A 375 -12.59 7.61 11.64
N ALA A 376 -13.42 7.34 10.64
CA ALA A 376 -14.75 7.96 10.50
C ALA A 376 -15.69 7.55 11.64
N PHE A 377 -15.75 6.26 11.99
CA PHE A 377 -16.56 5.79 13.12
C PHE A 377 -16.07 6.37 14.45
N GLY A 378 -14.76 6.35 14.72
CA GLY A 378 -14.19 6.91 15.94
C GLY A 378 -14.41 8.42 16.06
N PHE A 379 -14.29 9.16 14.95
CA PHE A 379 -14.63 10.58 14.89
C PHE A 379 -16.14 10.83 15.11
N GLY A 380 -17.01 10.03 14.50
CA GLY A 380 -18.46 10.12 14.73
C GLY A 380 -18.84 9.85 16.20
N ILE A 381 -18.22 8.86 16.83
CA ILE A 381 -18.38 8.58 18.27
C ILE A 381 -17.89 9.76 19.10
N MET A 382 -16.75 10.36 18.76
CA MET A 382 -16.24 11.57 19.43
C MET A 382 -17.26 12.71 19.35
N LEU A 383 -17.84 12.97 18.18
CA LEU A 383 -18.84 14.03 18.00
C LEU A 383 -20.12 13.75 18.81
N ARG A 384 -20.60 12.51 18.80
CA ARG A 384 -21.81 12.11 19.52
C ARG A 384 -21.66 12.17 21.03
N THR A 385 -20.54 11.67 21.55
CA THR A 385 -20.28 11.58 23.00
C THR A 385 -19.63 12.85 23.57
N ARG A 386 -19.13 13.73 22.69
CA ARG A 386 -18.32 14.92 23.02
C ARG A 386 -17.07 14.58 23.84
N GLN A 387 -16.47 13.43 23.56
CA GLN A 387 -15.31 12.89 24.27
C GLN A 387 -14.15 12.75 23.30
N TRP A 388 -13.17 13.63 23.42
CA TRP A 388 -12.05 13.75 22.48
C TRP A 388 -11.10 12.55 22.52
N LEU A 389 -11.16 11.70 23.55
CA LEU A 389 -10.38 10.46 23.64
C LEU A 389 -10.76 9.45 22.54
N PHE A 390 -12.00 9.47 22.05
CA PHE A 390 -12.39 8.70 20.86
C PHE A 390 -11.75 9.24 19.58
N GLY A 391 -11.52 10.56 19.52
CA GLY A 391 -10.72 11.18 18.48
C GLY A 391 -9.27 10.72 18.54
N ALA A 392 -8.69 10.61 19.74
CA ALA A 392 -7.35 10.05 19.90
C ALA A 392 -7.30 8.60 19.42
N ALA A 393 -8.29 7.78 19.75
CA ALA A 393 -8.35 6.39 19.29
C ALA A 393 -8.51 6.29 17.76
N ALA A 394 -9.36 7.13 17.17
CA ALA A 394 -9.52 7.26 15.72
C ALA A 394 -8.20 7.67 15.04
N ALA A 395 -7.50 8.66 15.60
CA ALA A 395 -6.23 9.13 15.09
C ALA A 395 -5.14 8.05 15.16
N GLY A 396 -5.07 7.32 16.27
CA GLY A 396 -4.12 6.21 16.45
C GLY A 396 -4.40 5.06 15.48
N ALA A 397 -5.66 4.72 15.27
CA ALA A 397 -6.07 3.70 14.31
C ALA A 397 -5.68 4.12 12.89
N GLY A 398 -6.07 5.33 12.49
CA GLY A 398 -5.75 5.91 11.18
C GLY A 398 -4.26 5.95 10.91
N PHE A 399 -3.47 6.41 11.89
CA PHE A 399 -2.01 6.48 11.82
C PHE A 399 -1.38 5.10 11.64
N LEU A 400 -1.69 4.14 12.54
CA LEU A 400 -1.06 2.82 12.52
C LEU A 400 -1.29 2.10 11.20
N MET A 401 -2.53 2.11 10.70
CA MET A 401 -2.89 1.40 9.47
C MET A 401 -2.33 2.07 8.21
N LEU A 402 -2.36 3.41 8.12
CA LEU A 402 -1.75 4.10 6.98
C LEU A 402 -0.24 4.04 7.00
N LEU A 403 0.39 4.05 8.17
CA LEU A 403 1.83 3.84 8.30
C LEU A 403 2.20 2.48 7.73
N VAL A 404 1.51 1.41 8.15
CA VAL A 404 1.73 0.06 7.58
C VAL A 404 1.53 0.09 6.06
N ALA A 405 0.43 0.62 5.56
CA ALA A 405 0.15 0.66 4.12
C ALA A 405 1.23 1.39 3.29
N THR A 406 1.82 2.46 3.84
CA THR A 406 2.75 3.33 3.10
C THR A 406 4.23 2.97 3.29
N THR A 407 4.60 2.29 4.41
CA THR A 407 6.01 2.05 4.73
C THR A 407 6.47 0.61 4.63
N THR A 408 5.58 -0.38 4.74
CA THR A 408 6.01 -1.80 4.80
C THR A 408 6.08 -2.47 3.43
N GLY A 409 5.74 -1.75 2.35
CA GLY A 409 5.79 -2.29 1.00
C GLY A 409 4.68 -3.30 0.71
N VAL A 410 3.53 -3.14 1.35
CA VAL A 410 2.34 -3.97 1.13
C VAL A 410 2.00 -4.06 -0.37
N PRO A 411 1.69 -5.26 -0.91
CA PRO A 411 1.28 -5.40 -2.31
C PRO A 411 0.05 -4.56 -2.67
N GLY A 412 0.02 -4.06 -3.91
CA GLY A 412 -1.13 -3.35 -4.47
C GLY A 412 -1.12 -1.83 -4.36
N GLU A 413 0.00 -1.20 -3.99
CA GLU A 413 0.10 0.26 -4.00
C GLU A 413 -0.15 0.86 -5.41
N THR A 414 0.33 0.17 -6.45
CA THR A 414 0.07 0.50 -7.86
C THR A 414 -1.34 0.08 -8.26
N ILE A 415 -2.04 0.95 -9.00
CA ILE A 415 -3.43 0.69 -9.42
C ILE A 415 -3.43 -0.26 -10.63
N THR A 416 -3.86 -1.50 -10.40
CA THR A 416 -4.01 -2.55 -11.42
C THR A 416 -5.49 -2.84 -11.72
N ARG A 417 -5.73 -3.52 -12.86
CA ARG A 417 -7.03 -4.14 -13.11
C ARG A 417 -7.34 -5.19 -12.04
N GLU A 418 -8.64 -5.40 -11.85
CA GLU A 418 -9.22 -6.42 -10.99
C GLU A 418 -9.07 -7.81 -11.60
N ALA A 419 -8.87 -8.85 -10.78
CA ALA A 419 -8.94 -10.22 -11.28
C ALA A 419 -10.38 -10.53 -11.74
N ALA A 420 -10.52 -11.32 -12.80
CA ALA A 420 -11.81 -11.50 -13.49
C ALA A 420 -12.94 -11.91 -12.53
N ILE A 421 -12.65 -12.76 -11.54
CA ILE A 421 -13.65 -13.25 -10.58
C ILE A 421 -14.12 -12.20 -9.57
N LEU A 422 -13.29 -11.19 -9.28
CA LEU A 422 -13.63 -10.14 -8.30
C LEU A 422 -14.64 -9.15 -8.89
N ASN A 423 -14.64 -8.96 -10.22
CA ASN A 423 -15.49 -7.98 -10.90
C ASN A 423 -16.94 -8.45 -11.11
N THR A 424 -17.22 -9.76 -11.05
CA THR A 424 -18.53 -10.31 -11.46
C THR A 424 -19.62 -10.22 -10.40
N SER A 425 -19.28 -10.04 -9.11
CA SER A 425 -20.27 -10.15 -8.04
C SER A 425 -20.40 -8.93 -7.15
N VAL A 426 -21.64 -8.45 -7.01
CA VAL A 426 -22.02 -7.41 -6.04
C VAL A 426 -21.96 -7.97 -4.61
N LEU A 427 -22.27 -9.25 -4.41
CA LEU A 427 -22.20 -9.91 -3.09
C LEU A 427 -20.79 -9.85 -2.52
N LEU A 428 -19.76 -10.08 -3.36
CA LEU A 428 -18.36 -9.99 -2.94
C LEU A 428 -18.02 -8.57 -2.44
N LYS A 429 -18.51 -7.54 -3.11
CA LYS A 429 -18.29 -6.14 -2.71
C LYS A 429 -18.90 -5.87 -1.33
N TYR A 430 -20.11 -6.36 -1.06
CA TYR A 430 -20.74 -6.23 0.27
C TYR A 430 -20.04 -7.08 1.34
N HIS A 431 -19.64 -8.31 1.01
CA HIS A 431 -18.86 -9.17 1.90
C HIS A 431 -17.56 -8.48 2.34
N VAL A 432 -16.72 -8.10 1.38
CA VAL A 432 -15.41 -7.50 1.66
C VAL A 432 -15.56 -6.19 2.40
N THR A 433 -16.45 -5.29 1.98
CA THR A 433 -16.67 -4.01 2.69
C THR A 433 -17.15 -4.20 4.13
N SER A 434 -18.02 -5.19 4.39
CA SER A 434 -18.48 -5.52 5.74
C SER A 434 -17.33 -6.05 6.61
N VAL A 435 -16.55 -7.00 6.10
CA VAL A 435 -15.38 -7.56 6.82
C VAL A 435 -14.32 -6.48 7.08
N LEU A 436 -14.02 -5.62 6.10
CA LEU A 436 -13.09 -4.51 6.31
C LEU A 436 -13.63 -3.52 7.33
N THR A 437 -14.92 -3.17 7.29
CA THR A 437 -15.50 -2.27 8.29
C THR A 437 -15.40 -2.86 9.70
N SER A 438 -15.68 -4.16 9.87
CA SER A 438 -15.59 -4.80 11.19
C SER A 438 -14.15 -4.89 11.71
N TYR A 439 -13.16 -5.19 10.85
CA TYR A 439 -11.75 -5.17 11.24
C TYR A 439 -11.29 -3.78 11.68
N GLY A 440 -11.87 -2.73 11.09
CA GLY A 440 -11.55 -1.34 11.42
C GLY A 440 -12.07 -0.99 12.81
N LEU A 441 -13.29 -1.44 13.10
CA LEU A 441 -13.90 -1.32 14.43
C LEU A 441 -13.17 -2.17 15.47
N ILE A 442 -12.70 -3.37 15.13
CA ILE A 442 -11.84 -4.20 15.99
C ILE A 442 -10.56 -3.44 16.35
N THR A 443 -9.91 -2.82 15.37
CA THR A 443 -8.69 -2.01 15.58
C THR A 443 -8.98 -0.80 16.46
N LEU A 444 -10.10 -0.10 16.23
CA LEU A 444 -10.55 0.99 17.09
C LEU A 444 -10.80 0.51 18.53
N GLY A 445 -11.49 -0.62 18.69
CA GLY A 445 -11.77 -1.24 19.99
C GLY A 445 -10.52 -1.69 20.73
N PHE A 446 -9.50 -2.18 20.02
CA PHE A 446 -8.17 -2.45 20.57
C PHE A 446 -7.53 -1.21 21.17
N ILE A 447 -7.49 -0.10 20.44
CA ILE A 447 -6.87 1.15 20.94
C ILE A 447 -7.65 1.69 22.15
N LEU A 448 -8.98 1.65 22.11
CA LEU A 448 -9.82 2.01 23.26
C LEU A 448 -9.56 1.11 24.46
N SER A 449 -9.36 -0.19 24.24
CA SER A 449 -8.99 -1.14 25.30
C SER A 449 -7.61 -0.83 25.87
N CYS A 450 -6.63 -0.45 25.05
CA CYS A 450 -5.33 0.02 25.52
C CYS A 450 -5.45 1.27 26.39
N PHE A 451 -6.28 2.25 25.99
CA PHE A 451 -6.56 3.43 26.81
C PHE A 451 -7.26 3.08 28.12
N TYR A 452 -8.21 2.15 28.10
CA TYR A 452 -8.88 1.65 29.30
C TYR A 452 -7.87 1.00 30.25
N LEU A 453 -7.04 0.09 29.76
CA LEU A 453 -6.02 -0.60 30.55
C LEU A 453 -4.99 0.39 31.10
N TRP A 454 -4.52 1.34 30.28
CA TRP A 454 -3.60 2.39 30.72
C TRP A 454 -4.22 3.21 31.86
N THR A 455 -5.46 3.66 31.71
CA THR A 455 -6.16 4.42 32.75
C THR A 455 -6.36 3.58 34.02
N TYR A 456 -6.79 2.32 33.88
CA TYR A 456 -7.07 1.41 34.99
C TYR A 456 -5.80 1.11 35.82
N TYR A 457 -4.71 0.74 35.16
CA TYR A 457 -3.44 0.46 35.83
C TYR A 457 -2.75 1.75 36.30
N GLY A 458 -2.88 2.86 35.58
CA GLY A 458 -2.36 4.16 35.98
C GLY A 458 -2.93 4.62 37.33
N VAL A 459 -4.24 4.48 37.53
CA VAL A 459 -4.91 4.76 38.81
C VAL A 459 -4.40 3.82 39.91
N ARG A 460 -4.15 2.54 39.59
CA ARG A 460 -3.72 1.52 40.55
C ARG A 460 -2.26 1.67 40.99
N PHE A 461 -1.36 2.09 40.11
CA PHE A 461 0.08 2.11 40.37
C PHE A 461 0.66 3.49 40.73
N LYS A 462 0.03 4.62 40.39
CA LYS A 462 0.62 5.97 40.62
C LYS A 462 -0.03 6.81 41.73
N GLY A 463 -1.03 6.29 42.45
CA GLY A 463 -1.71 7.06 43.50
C GLY A 463 -2.51 8.26 42.95
N ALA A 464 -3.42 8.80 43.78
CA ALA A 464 -4.51 9.69 43.37
C ALA A 464 -4.11 10.95 42.57
N LYS A 465 -2.86 11.46 42.70
CA LYS A 465 -2.42 12.71 42.05
C LYS A 465 -2.27 12.63 40.52
N ALA A 466 -1.74 11.53 39.98
CA ALA A 466 -1.60 11.38 38.52
C ALA A 466 -2.95 11.10 37.83
N ALA A 467 -3.84 10.37 38.52
CA ALA A 467 -5.20 10.12 38.06
C ALA A 467 -6.08 11.39 38.11
N ALA A 468 -5.85 12.28 39.07
CA ALA A 468 -6.51 13.58 39.16
C ALA A 468 -6.08 14.53 38.04
N LEU A 469 -4.80 14.54 37.65
CA LEU A 469 -4.32 15.33 36.50
C LEU A 469 -4.94 14.87 35.17
N ALA A 470 -5.02 13.55 34.96
CA ALA A 470 -5.67 12.97 33.78
C ALA A 470 -7.19 13.28 33.74
N ALA A 471 -7.83 13.28 34.91
CA ALA A 471 -9.23 13.66 35.10
C ALA A 471 -9.52 15.13 34.80
N GLU A 472 -8.64 16.03 35.23
CA GLU A 472 -8.75 17.48 35.01
C GLU A 472 -8.54 17.84 33.53
N GLY A 473 -7.66 17.10 32.83
CA GLY A 473 -7.44 17.30 31.40
C GLY A 473 -8.59 16.86 30.47
N LEU A 474 -9.55 16.08 30.98
CA LEU A 474 -10.69 15.56 30.21
C LEU A 474 -11.85 16.54 30.06
N ASN A 475 -11.95 17.57 30.91
CA ASN A 475 -12.85 18.72 30.83
C ASN A 475 -14.23 18.47 30.18
N LEU A 476 -15.00 17.57 30.80
CA LEU A 476 -16.38 17.29 30.43
C LEU A 476 -17.33 18.12 31.30
N PRO A 477 -18.46 18.63 30.77
CA PRO A 477 -19.45 19.31 31.59
C PRO A 477 -19.93 18.40 32.73
N ASP A 478 -20.02 18.98 33.92
CA ASP A 478 -20.58 18.38 35.14
C ASP A 478 -22.04 18.05 34.90
N ARG A 479 -22.30 16.82 34.46
CA ARG A 479 -23.63 16.21 34.53
C ARG A 479 -23.45 14.81 35.11
N HIS A 480 -23.77 14.73 36.40
CA HIS A 480 -24.00 13.52 37.20
C HIS A 480 -22.75 12.91 37.86
N GLY A 481 -22.27 13.53 38.95
CA GLY A 481 -21.82 12.85 40.18
C GLY A 481 -20.63 11.86 40.16
N ALA A 482 -20.00 11.59 39.01
CA ALA A 482 -18.85 10.69 38.90
C ALA A 482 -17.56 11.50 38.64
N HIS A 483 -16.70 11.61 39.64
CA HIS A 483 -15.46 12.40 39.54
C HIS A 483 -14.35 11.66 38.78
N GLY A 484 -13.77 12.33 37.77
CA GLY A 484 -12.46 12.03 37.19
C GLY A 484 -12.25 10.68 36.49
N SER A 485 -11.23 9.92 36.90
CA SER A 485 -10.78 8.69 36.22
C SER A 485 -11.87 7.61 36.14
N GLN A 486 -12.82 7.59 37.08
CA GLN A 486 -13.94 6.64 37.05
C GLN A 486 -14.92 6.92 35.90
N ARG A 487 -15.22 8.20 35.62
CA ARG A 487 -16.04 8.59 34.46
C ARG A 487 -15.37 8.20 33.16
N THR A 488 -14.06 8.45 33.05
CA THR A 488 -13.23 8.08 31.90
C THR A 488 -13.25 6.57 31.64
N LEU A 489 -13.01 5.78 32.69
CA LEU A 489 -13.07 4.32 32.61
C LEU A 489 -14.47 3.86 32.19
N HIS A 490 -15.51 4.45 32.74
CA HIS A 490 -16.89 4.15 32.40
C HIS A 490 -17.23 4.50 30.94
N ASP A 491 -16.75 5.63 30.42
CA ASP A 491 -16.99 6.07 29.04
C ASP A 491 -16.20 5.24 28.03
N LEU A 492 -14.92 4.93 28.34
CA LEU A 492 -14.10 3.99 27.58
C LEU A 492 -14.74 2.61 27.55
N ASP A 493 -15.22 2.13 28.69
CA ASP A 493 -15.89 0.83 28.83
C ASP A 493 -17.18 0.74 27.99
N ARG A 494 -18.03 1.79 28.03
CA ARG A 494 -19.23 1.85 27.19
C ARG A 494 -18.86 1.86 25.71
N ALA A 495 -17.96 2.73 25.29
CA ALA A 495 -17.61 2.85 23.88
C ALA A 495 -16.89 1.63 23.33
N GLN A 496 -15.95 1.07 24.08
CA GLN A 496 -15.32 -0.21 23.75
C GLN A 496 -16.40 -1.27 23.54
N THR A 497 -17.36 -1.40 24.46
CA THR A 497 -18.47 -2.36 24.32
C THR A 497 -19.28 -2.12 23.06
N THR A 498 -19.68 -0.87 22.80
CA THR A 498 -20.47 -0.52 21.60
C THR A 498 -19.71 -0.84 20.32
N VAL A 499 -18.44 -0.46 20.23
CA VAL A 499 -17.60 -0.70 19.04
C VAL A 499 -17.38 -2.19 18.80
N LEU A 500 -17.09 -2.96 19.86
CA LEU A 500 -16.86 -4.41 19.73
C LEU A 500 -18.13 -5.20 19.42
N GLN A 501 -19.29 -4.79 19.95
CA GLN A 501 -20.58 -5.37 19.57
C GLN A 501 -20.91 -5.08 18.11
N LEU A 502 -20.69 -3.84 17.66
CA LEU A 502 -20.89 -3.47 16.26
C LEU A 502 -19.96 -4.28 15.34
N ALA A 503 -18.68 -4.40 15.71
CA ALA A 503 -17.73 -5.20 14.98
C ALA A 503 -18.14 -6.68 14.89
N PHE A 504 -18.59 -7.26 16.00
CA PHE A 504 -19.09 -8.65 16.05
C PHE A 504 -20.24 -8.89 15.07
N TRP A 505 -21.26 -8.02 15.08
CA TRP A 505 -22.42 -8.17 14.20
C TRP A 505 -22.07 -7.95 12.73
N ILE A 506 -21.30 -6.90 12.42
CA ILE A 506 -20.87 -6.62 11.04
C ILE A 506 -19.97 -7.74 10.52
N LEU A 507 -19.06 -8.29 11.34
CA LEU A 507 -18.23 -9.44 10.96
C LEU A 507 -19.08 -10.67 10.69
N GLY A 508 -20.08 -10.96 11.52
CA GLY A 508 -21.01 -12.07 11.31
C GLY A 508 -21.77 -11.95 9.99
N VAL A 509 -22.35 -10.78 9.72
CA VAL A 509 -22.99 -10.49 8.41
C VAL A 509 -22.00 -10.64 7.27
N GLY A 510 -20.77 -10.13 7.43
CA GLY A 510 -19.69 -10.31 6.48
C GLY A 510 -19.43 -11.78 6.17
N ILE A 511 -19.21 -12.62 7.18
CA ILE A 511 -18.96 -14.06 7.01
C ILE A 511 -20.12 -14.74 6.28
N LEU A 512 -21.37 -14.43 6.63
CA LEU A 512 -22.55 -14.99 5.96
C LEU A 512 -22.65 -14.57 4.49
N LEU A 513 -22.38 -13.30 4.18
CA LEU A 513 -22.31 -12.80 2.79
C LEU A 513 -21.19 -13.48 1.99
N GLY A 514 -20.07 -13.79 2.66
CA GLY A 514 -18.96 -14.52 2.07
C GLY A 514 -19.34 -15.96 1.72
N ALA A 515 -19.97 -16.66 2.66
CA ALA A 515 -20.48 -18.02 2.45
C ALA A 515 -21.50 -18.08 1.30
N TRP A 516 -22.41 -17.08 1.22
CA TRP A 516 -23.37 -16.99 0.11
C TRP A 516 -22.67 -16.73 -1.23
N TRP A 517 -21.69 -15.83 -1.26
CA TRP A 517 -20.90 -15.58 -2.47
C TRP A 517 -20.11 -16.82 -2.91
N ALA A 518 -19.52 -17.56 -1.96
CA ALA A 518 -18.78 -18.79 -2.23
C ALA A 518 -19.69 -19.86 -2.86
N ASP A 519 -20.92 -20.01 -2.37
CA ASP A 519 -21.90 -20.93 -2.95
C ASP A 519 -22.20 -20.57 -4.41
N HIS A 520 -22.43 -19.29 -4.67
CA HIS A 520 -22.72 -18.80 -6.02
C HIS A 520 -21.51 -18.93 -6.99
N SER A 521 -20.28 -18.77 -6.48
CA SER A 521 -19.08 -18.67 -7.32
C SER A 521 -18.33 -19.98 -7.47
N TRP A 522 -18.33 -20.82 -6.43
CA TRP A 522 -17.56 -22.06 -6.36
C TRP A 522 -18.45 -23.30 -6.20
N GLY A 523 -19.78 -23.13 -6.13
CA GLY A 523 -20.74 -24.23 -5.96
C GLY A 523 -20.73 -24.86 -4.57
N ARG A 524 -20.13 -24.19 -3.57
CA ARG A 524 -20.16 -24.61 -2.16
C ARG A 524 -20.12 -23.40 -1.21
N TRP A 525 -20.90 -23.46 -0.15
CA TRP A 525 -21.03 -22.35 0.79
C TRP A 525 -19.89 -22.20 1.81
N TRP A 526 -19.10 -23.25 2.06
CA TRP A 526 -17.94 -23.23 2.99
C TRP A 526 -16.96 -24.34 2.66
N ALA A 527 -15.66 -24.05 2.69
CA ALA A 527 -14.58 -24.96 2.31
C ALA A 527 -13.58 -25.24 3.44
N PHE A 528 -13.72 -24.60 4.61
CA PHE A 528 -12.76 -24.64 5.72
C PHE A 528 -11.33 -24.32 5.28
N ASP A 529 -11.17 -23.42 4.30
CA ASP A 529 -9.84 -22.93 3.97
C ASP A 529 -9.26 -22.15 5.16
N PRO A 530 -7.93 -21.91 5.21
CA PRO A 530 -7.33 -21.17 6.30
C PRO A 530 -8.04 -19.84 6.61
N LYS A 531 -8.47 -19.10 5.59
CA LYS A 531 -9.05 -17.76 5.82
C LYS A 531 -10.47 -17.83 6.36
N GLU A 532 -11.31 -18.70 5.80
CA GLU A 532 -12.63 -19.01 6.35
C GLU A 532 -12.56 -19.45 7.82
N THR A 533 -11.67 -20.41 8.11
CA THR A 533 -11.50 -20.95 9.48
C THR A 533 -11.06 -19.87 10.47
N TRP A 534 -10.06 -19.07 10.12
CA TRP A 534 -9.56 -18.02 11.00
C TRP A 534 -10.52 -16.82 11.12
N ALA A 535 -11.35 -16.55 10.09
CA ALA A 535 -12.44 -15.60 10.19
C ALA A 535 -13.51 -16.06 11.19
N LEU A 536 -13.89 -17.34 11.16
CA LEU A 536 -14.82 -17.93 12.14
C LEU A 536 -14.24 -17.88 13.56
N VAL A 537 -12.97 -18.24 13.74
CA VAL A 537 -12.26 -18.12 15.02
C VAL A 537 -12.30 -16.68 15.54
N THR A 538 -11.98 -15.71 14.69
CA THR A 538 -12.04 -14.28 15.05
C THR A 538 -13.45 -13.92 15.52
N TRP A 539 -14.48 -14.34 14.78
CA TRP A 539 -15.87 -14.11 15.17
C TRP A 539 -16.24 -14.75 16.52
N ILE A 540 -15.79 -15.98 16.80
CA ILE A 540 -16.00 -16.65 18.09
C ILE A 540 -15.30 -15.90 19.24
N VAL A 541 -14.08 -15.40 19.03
CA VAL A 541 -13.39 -14.60 20.06
C VAL A 541 -14.21 -13.36 20.41
N TYR A 542 -14.77 -12.66 19.42
CA TYR A 542 -15.64 -11.52 19.68
C TYR A 542 -17.02 -11.91 20.24
N LEU A 543 -17.54 -13.10 19.91
CA LEU A 543 -18.71 -13.66 20.59
C LEU A 543 -18.43 -13.86 22.07
N ILE A 544 -17.25 -14.39 22.44
CA ILE A 544 -16.82 -14.55 23.83
C ILE A 544 -16.72 -13.18 24.52
N VAL A 545 -16.14 -12.18 23.86
CA VAL A 545 -16.09 -10.79 24.39
C VAL A 545 -17.50 -10.29 24.72
N VAL A 546 -18.44 -10.44 23.79
CA VAL A 546 -19.85 -10.02 23.97
C VAL A 546 -20.53 -10.85 25.06
N HIS A 547 -20.29 -12.16 25.12
CA HIS A 547 -20.88 -13.04 26.14
C HIS A 547 -20.37 -12.69 27.54
N VAL A 548 -19.05 -12.54 27.71
CA VAL A 548 -18.41 -12.10 28.97
C VAL A 548 -18.95 -10.74 29.40
N ARG A 549 -19.32 -9.86 28.47
CA ARG A 549 -19.93 -8.57 28.81
C ARG A 549 -21.25 -8.71 29.57
N PHE A 550 -22.06 -9.71 29.23
CA PHE A 550 -23.34 -9.98 29.88
C PHE A 550 -23.22 -10.85 31.12
N THR A 551 -22.23 -11.75 31.19
CA THR A 551 -22.12 -12.75 32.28
C THR A 551 -21.08 -12.40 33.35
N ALA A 552 -20.11 -11.55 33.05
CA ALA A 552 -19.08 -11.18 34.01
C ALA A 552 -19.58 -10.16 35.04
N GLY A 553 -19.14 -10.36 36.29
CA GLY A 553 -19.44 -9.49 37.43
C GLY A 553 -18.66 -8.16 37.41
N PRO A 554 -18.26 -7.63 38.58
CA PRO A 554 -17.73 -6.26 38.73
C PRO A 554 -16.52 -5.89 37.86
N LYS A 555 -15.74 -6.89 37.39
CA LYS A 555 -14.51 -6.70 36.60
C LYS A 555 -14.71 -6.84 35.08
N ARG A 556 -15.96 -6.80 34.59
CA ARG A 556 -16.30 -7.00 33.17
C ARG A 556 -15.52 -6.09 32.20
N GLY A 557 -15.30 -4.82 32.54
CA GLY A 557 -14.55 -3.89 31.68
C GLY A 557 -13.09 -4.29 31.51
N LEU A 558 -12.44 -4.70 32.60
CA LEU A 558 -11.05 -5.18 32.56
C LEU A 558 -10.91 -6.47 31.74
N LEU A 559 -11.82 -7.43 31.93
CA LEU A 559 -11.80 -8.70 31.21
C LEU A 559 -12.02 -8.48 29.70
N THR A 560 -13.04 -7.69 29.34
CA THR A 560 -13.35 -7.40 27.94
C THR A 560 -12.24 -6.59 27.26
N ALA A 561 -11.54 -5.70 27.98
CA ALA A 561 -10.38 -4.98 27.44
C ALA A 561 -9.22 -5.91 27.08
N TRP A 562 -8.85 -6.83 27.97
CA TRP A 562 -7.81 -7.84 27.67
C TRP A 562 -8.23 -8.79 26.56
N LEU A 563 -9.48 -9.26 26.56
CA LEU A 563 -10.00 -10.10 25.48
C LEU A 563 -10.01 -9.36 24.14
N SER A 564 -10.29 -8.06 24.12
CA SER A 564 -10.19 -7.24 22.90
C SER A 564 -8.75 -7.15 22.38
N VAL A 565 -7.76 -7.08 23.27
CA VAL A 565 -6.34 -7.09 22.90
C VAL A 565 -5.97 -8.42 22.25
N VAL A 566 -6.34 -9.54 22.87
CA VAL A 566 -6.10 -10.88 22.31
C VAL A 566 -6.84 -11.05 20.97
N GLY A 567 -8.10 -10.66 20.91
CA GLY A 567 -8.92 -10.74 19.69
C GLY A 567 -8.35 -9.92 18.53
N PHE A 568 -7.74 -8.77 18.81
CA PHE A 568 -7.06 -7.98 17.79
C PHE A 568 -5.87 -8.73 17.19
N PHE A 569 -5.05 -9.40 17.99
CA PHE A 569 -3.94 -10.21 17.46
C PHE A 569 -4.41 -11.44 16.68
N VAL A 570 -5.53 -12.05 17.08
CA VAL A 570 -6.19 -13.12 16.31
C VAL A 570 -6.70 -12.61 14.95
N MET A 571 -7.31 -11.42 14.93
CA MET A 571 -7.72 -10.75 13.70
C MET A 571 -6.50 -10.42 12.82
N LEU A 572 -5.41 -9.89 13.38
CA LEU A 572 -4.17 -9.62 12.63
C LEU A 572 -3.58 -10.89 12.02
N TRP A 573 -3.63 -12.01 12.73
CA TRP A 573 -3.22 -13.30 12.18
C TRP A 573 -4.11 -13.72 11.01
N THR A 574 -5.43 -13.56 11.13
CA THR A 574 -6.39 -13.81 10.04
C THR A 574 -6.13 -12.92 8.82
N TYR A 575 -5.79 -11.64 9.04
CA TYR A 575 -5.64 -10.66 7.98
C TYR A 575 -4.26 -10.67 7.30
N PHE A 576 -3.17 -10.84 8.05
CA PHE A 576 -1.80 -10.89 7.51
C PHE A 576 -1.22 -12.30 7.51
N GLY A 577 -1.28 -13.01 8.64
CA GLY A 577 -0.65 -14.31 8.83
C GLY A 577 -1.13 -15.35 7.81
N VAL A 578 -2.45 -15.51 7.68
CA VAL A 578 -3.04 -16.46 6.73
C VAL A 578 -2.68 -16.12 5.28
N ASN A 579 -2.76 -14.85 4.88
CA ASN A 579 -2.50 -14.45 3.49
C ASN A 579 -1.02 -14.60 3.09
N LEU A 580 -0.09 -14.45 4.03
CA LEU A 580 1.35 -14.45 3.75
C LEU A 580 2.02 -15.81 3.97
N LEU A 581 1.47 -16.65 4.87
CA LEU A 581 2.14 -17.87 5.34
C LEU A 581 1.40 -19.16 4.99
N LEU A 582 0.12 -19.10 4.61
CA LEU A 582 -0.68 -20.30 4.32
C LEU A 582 -1.22 -20.28 2.89
N PRO A 583 -1.20 -21.42 2.18
CA PRO A 583 -1.86 -21.55 0.88
C PRO A 583 -3.39 -21.49 1.07
N GLY A 584 -4.10 -20.75 0.22
CA GLY A 584 -5.56 -20.69 0.30
C GLY A 584 -6.23 -19.99 -0.88
N LEU A 585 -7.54 -20.19 -1.01
CA LEU A 585 -8.39 -19.66 -2.10
C LEU A 585 -8.39 -18.12 -2.17
N HIS A 586 -7.99 -17.48 -1.07
CA HIS A 586 -8.02 -16.05 -0.84
C HIS A 586 -6.65 -15.36 -0.94
N ALA A 587 -5.66 -16.04 -1.52
CA ALA A 587 -4.34 -15.47 -1.79
C ALA A 587 -4.42 -14.48 -2.95
N TYR A 588 -4.87 -13.25 -2.65
CA TYR A 588 -4.86 -12.10 -3.57
C TYR A 588 -3.62 -11.22 -3.38
N ALA A 589 -2.60 -11.74 -2.70
CA ALA A 589 -1.37 -11.04 -2.31
C ALA A 589 -0.27 -11.13 -3.38
#